data_AF-A0A142G158-F1
#
_entry.id   AF-A0A142G158-F1
#
_cell.length_a   1.000
_cell.length_b   1.000
_cell.length_c   1.000
_cell.angle_alpha   90.00
_cell.angle_beta   90.00
_cell.angle_gamma   90.00
#
_symmetry.space_group_name_H-M   'P 1'
#
loop_
_entity.id
_entity.type
_entity.pdbx_description
1 polymer ?
#
loop_
_entity_poly.entity_id
_entity_poly.type
_entity_poly.pdbx_seq_one_letter_code
_entity_poly.pdbx_strand_id
1 'polypeptide(L)'
;MEWNNGENSEVFVKHHHILYNQQENGIGFKMNMLPIGFPNRNNIDWNETLQKLTGLKSFNEYREWCVIHRGKFFRNAVRKYQPKVIICTGITETDRFIRFFTAEEEYETVMTEQFKFHYAKFENTLICVVPFFGGANGINSYAKMENLVAEVKDLLKT
;
A
#
# COMPACT_ATOMS: atom_id res chain seq x y z
N MET A 1 3.55 -11.45 -17.60
CA MET A 1 2.26 -11.94 -17.07
C MET A 1 1.28 -11.83 -18.20
N GLU A 2 1.07 -12.91 -18.95
CA GLU A 2 0.04 -12.95 -19.99
C GLU A 2 -1.31 -13.03 -19.28
N TRP A 3 -2.21 -12.11 -19.61
CA TRP A 3 -3.58 -12.15 -19.13
C TRP A 3 -4.28 -13.30 -19.87
N ASN A 4 -5.01 -14.16 -19.14
CA ASN A 4 -5.60 -15.41 -19.68
C ASN A 4 -6.57 -15.22 -20.87
N ASN A 5 -6.87 -13.98 -21.28
CA ASN A 5 -7.86 -13.66 -22.32
C ASN A 5 -7.28 -12.88 -23.51
N GLY A 6 -5.96 -12.68 -23.61
CA GLY A 6 -5.34 -11.93 -24.72
C GLY A 6 -5.62 -10.42 -24.73
N GLU A 7 -6.28 -9.88 -23.70
CA GLU A 7 -6.46 -8.44 -23.51
C GLU A 7 -5.16 -7.80 -23.02
N ASN A 8 -4.72 -6.71 -23.66
CA ASN A 8 -3.57 -5.93 -23.20
C ASN A 8 -3.96 -5.11 -21.96
N SER A 9 -3.05 -5.04 -20.99
CA SER A 9 -3.12 -4.18 -19.79
C SER A 9 -3.65 -2.76 -20.03
N GLU A 10 -3.32 -2.10 -21.15
CA GLU A 10 -3.84 -0.75 -21.46
C GLU A 10 -5.35 -0.74 -21.68
N VAL A 11 -5.86 -1.74 -22.40
CA VAL A 11 -7.29 -1.90 -22.68
C VAL A 11 -8.03 -2.20 -21.37
N PHE A 12 -7.50 -3.12 -20.57
CA PHE A 12 -8.07 -3.49 -19.27
C PHE A 12 -8.16 -2.28 -18.32
N VAL A 13 -7.06 -1.52 -18.19
CA VAL A 13 -7.00 -0.33 -17.33
C VAL A 13 -8.00 0.73 -17.78
N LYS A 14 -8.11 0.97 -19.10
CA LYS A 14 -9.05 1.94 -19.66
C LYS A 14 -10.50 1.50 -19.48
N HIS A 15 -10.81 0.22 -19.73
CA HIS A 15 -12.16 -0.31 -19.60
C HIS A 15 -12.65 -0.25 -18.15
N HIS A 16 -11.81 -0.59 -17.18
CA HIS A 16 -12.20 -0.62 -15.77
C HIS A 16 -11.90 0.68 -15.01
N HIS A 17 -11.46 1.74 -15.68
CA HIS A 17 -11.07 3.02 -15.07
C HIS A 17 -10.10 2.86 -13.89
N ILE A 18 -9.15 1.95 -14.01
CA ILE A 18 -8.15 1.66 -12.97
C ILE A 18 -7.12 2.78 -12.95
N LEU A 19 -6.90 3.42 -11.79
CA LEU A 19 -5.88 4.49 -11.65
C LEU A 19 -6.09 5.67 -12.63
N TYR A 20 -7.32 5.90 -13.09
CA TYR A 20 -7.62 6.91 -14.11
C TYR A 20 -7.68 8.31 -13.48
N ASN A 21 -6.75 9.18 -13.84
CA ASN A 21 -6.60 10.53 -13.26
C ASN A 21 -7.42 11.62 -13.98
N GLN A 22 -8.06 11.31 -15.13
CA GLN A 22 -8.74 12.31 -15.98
C GLN A 22 -10.28 12.33 -15.84
N GLN A 23 -10.88 11.45 -15.05
CA GLN A 23 -12.34 11.42 -14.85
C GLN A 23 -12.71 11.20 -13.37
N GLU A 24 -13.84 11.76 -12.96
CA GLU A 24 -14.38 11.66 -11.58
C GLU A 24 -14.75 10.23 -11.15
N ASN A 25 -14.65 9.24 -12.04
CA ASN A 25 -15.09 7.84 -11.86
C ASN A 25 -13.97 6.81 -11.72
N GLY A 26 -12.73 7.23 -11.43
CA GLY A 26 -11.62 6.29 -11.20
C GLY A 26 -11.90 5.37 -10.01
N ILE A 27 -11.74 4.05 -10.18
CA ILE A 27 -12.10 3.06 -9.14
C ILE A 27 -11.00 2.87 -8.07
N GLY A 28 -9.87 3.55 -8.22
CA GLY A 28 -8.75 3.50 -7.28
C GLY A 28 -7.57 4.36 -7.73
N PHE A 29 -6.60 4.54 -6.85
CA PHE A 29 -5.34 5.23 -7.15
C PHE A 29 -4.15 4.53 -6.47
N LYS A 30 -2.92 4.82 -6.93
CA LYS A 30 -1.67 4.29 -6.40
C LYS A 30 -0.80 5.43 -5.93
N MET A 31 -0.15 5.26 -4.78
CA MET A 31 0.77 6.24 -4.23
C MET A 31 1.87 5.58 -3.40
N ASN A 32 2.94 6.33 -3.16
CA ASN A 32 3.96 5.96 -2.19
C ASN A 32 3.61 6.56 -0.81
N MET A 33 3.85 5.78 0.25
CA MET A 33 3.76 6.28 1.64
C MET A 33 4.67 7.49 1.85
N LEU A 34 5.90 7.42 1.35
CA LEU A 34 6.87 8.50 1.38
C LEU A 34 6.74 9.38 0.13
N PRO A 35 6.69 10.72 0.26
CA PRO A 35 6.58 11.62 -0.88
C PRO A 35 7.85 11.69 -1.72
N ILE A 36 9.03 11.50 -1.12
CA ILE A 36 10.30 11.44 -1.84
C ILE A 36 10.55 9.97 -2.23
N GLY A 37 10.82 9.76 -3.53
CA GLY A 37 11.14 8.44 -4.06
C GLY A 37 12.59 8.06 -3.77
N PHE A 38 12.80 6.86 -3.22
CA PHE A 38 14.13 6.33 -2.95
C PHE A 38 14.30 4.98 -3.67
N PRO A 39 15.10 4.92 -4.76
CA PRO A 39 15.26 3.70 -5.56
C PRO A 39 15.91 2.54 -4.79
N ASN A 40 16.85 2.83 -3.89
CA ASN A 40 17.52 1.83 -3.07
C ASN A 40 17.39 2.18 -1.58
N ARG A 41 16.46 1.53 -0.88
CA ARG A 41 16.22 1.76 0.55
C ARG A 41 17.27 1.17 1.48
N ASN A 42 18.11 0.25 0.99
CA ASN A 42 19.18 -0.35 1.78
C ASN A 42 20.43 0.53 1.84
N ASN A 43 20.51 1.53 0.95
CA ASN A 43 21.63 2.46 0.91
C ASN A 43 21.13 3.87 0.58
N ILE A 44 20.53 4.52 1.59
CA ILE A 44 20.03 5.89 1.48
C ILE A 44 21.15 6.86 1.82
N ASP A 45 21.59 7.62 0.83
CA ASP A 45 22.42 8.80 1.04
C ASP A 45 21.56 9.96 1.55
N TRP A 46 21.42 10.07 2.88
CA TRP A 46 20.71 11.19 3.52
C TRP A 46 21.59 12.44 3.56
N ASN A 47 21.88 12.98 2.38
CA ASN A 47 22.83 14.08 2.18
C ASN A 47 22.32 15.43 2.72
N GLU A 48 23.22 16.42 2.72
CA GLU A 48 22.94 17.78 3.18
C GLU A 48 21.75 18.43 2.48
N THR A 49 21.53 18.14 1.20
CA THR A 49 20.40 18.70 0.45
C THR A 49 19.08 18.23 1.03
N LEU A 50 18.94 16.92 1.30
CA LEU A 50 17.74 16.37 1.93
C LEU A 50 17.55 16.89 3.36
N GLN A 51 18.63 17.03 4.12
CA GLN A 51 18.59 17.61 5.47
C GLN A 51 18.11 19.08 5.43
N LYS A 52 18.65 19.89 4.53
CA LYS A 52 18.26 21.30 4.36
C LYS A 52 16.81 21.45 3.88
N LEU A 53 16.37 20.62 2.93
CA LEU A 53 15.00 20.66 2.38
C LEU A 53 13.95 20.22 3.39
N THR A 54 14.24 19.19 4.18
CA THR A 54 13.26 18.59 5.11
C THR A 54 13.36 19.13 6.53
N GLY A 55 14.52 19.66 6.93
CA GLY A 55 14.84 19.99 8.31
C GLY A 55 15.11 18.77 9.20
N LEU A 56 15.19 17.56 8.64
CA LEU A 56 15.30 16.29 9.37
C LEU A 56 16.70 15.70 9.24
N LYS A 57 17.23 15.19 10.35
CA LYS A 57 18.66 14.81 10.45
C LYS A 57 18.95 13.43 9.86
N SER A 58 17.92 12.59 9.72
CA SER A 58 18.07 11.24 9.21
C SER A 58 16.89 10.78 8.37
N PHE A 59 17.12 9.77 7.54
CA PHE A 59 16.06 9.09 6.79
C PHE A 59 15.00 8.47 7.71
N ASN A 60 15.40 7.95 8.88
CA ASN A 60 14.44 7.38 9.83
C ASN A 60 13.54 8.47 10.44
N GLU A 61 14.10 9.62 10.83
CA GLU A 61 13.31 10.78 11.26
C GLU A 61 12.31 11.21 10.19
N TYR A 62 12.74 11.25 8.92
CA TYR A 62 11.85 11.53 7.80
C TYR A 62 10.70 10.53 7.64
N ARG A 63 10.98 9.23 7.80
CA ARG A 63 9.95 8.19 7.73
C ARG A 63 8.93 8.33 8.85
N GLU A 64 9.39 8.51 10.08
CA GLU A 64 8.50 8.71 11.23
C GLU A 64 7.68 10.00 11.10
N TRP A 65 8.29 11.09 10.63
CA TRP A 65 7.57 12.32 10.32
C TRP A 65 6.46 12.08 9.29
N CYS A 66 6.73 11.30 8.24
CA CYS A 66 5.71 10.94 7.25
C CYS A 66 4.57 10.10 7.88
N VAL A 67 4.89 9.11 8.71
CA VAL A 67 3.88 8.29 9.43
C VAL A 67 2.95 9.17 10.27
N ILE A 68 3.51 10.16 10.97
CA ILE A 68 2.74 11.05 11.85
C ILE A 68 1.94 12.07 11.05
N HIS A 69 2.61 12.90 10.24
CA HIS A 69 2.02 14.10 9.66
C HIS A 69 1.31 13.81 8.33
N ARG A 70 1.98 13.10 7.42
CA ARG A 70 1.36 12.68 6.15
C ARG A 70 0.31 11.59 6.39
N GLY A 71 0.56 10.68 7.33
CA GLY A 71 -0.44 9.72 7.77
C GLY A 71 -1.71 10.40 8.26
N LYS A 72 -1.61 11.47 9.08
CA LYS A 72 -2.79 12.26 9.51
C LYS A 72 -3.62 12.79 8.33
N PHE A 73 -2.96 13.30 7.29
CA PHE A 73 -3.65 13.74 6.07
C PHE A 73 -4.42 12.57 5.41
N PHE A 74 -3.78 11.41 5.24
CA PHE A 74 -4.42 10.27 4.61
C PHE A 74 -5.51 9.63 5.47
N ARG A 75 -5.39 9.61 6.79
CA ARG A 75 -6.47 9.19 7.69
C ARG A 75 -7.71 10.06 7.52
N ASN A 76 -7.54 11.38 7.36
CA ASN A 76 -8.66 12.27 7.05
C ASN A 76 -9.25 11.98 5.66
N ALA A 77 -8.42 11.65 4.67
CA ALA A 77 -8.90 11.23 3.35
C ALA A 77 -9.68 9.90 3.44
N VAL A 78 -9.21 8.92 4.19
CA VAL A 78 -9.90 7.64 4.42
C VAL A 78 -11.26 7.88 5.09
N ARG A 79 -11.33 8.73 6.12
CA ARG A 79 -12.61 9.11 6.75
C ARG A 79 -13.58 9.77 5.77
N LYS A 80 -13.08 10.66 4.91
CA LYS A 80 -13.89 11.41 3.94
C LYS A 80 -14.43 10.53 2.82
N TYR A 81 -13.60 9.66 2.26
CA TYR A 81 -13.91 8.92 1.04
C TYR A 81 -14.28 7.45 1.28
N GLN A 82 -14.02 6.92 2.47
CA GLN A 82 -14.33 5.55 2.91
C GLN A 82 -14.04 4.48 1.84
N PRO A 83 -12.80 4.38 1.34
CA PRO A 83 -12.45 3.31 0.42
C PRO A 83 -12.72 1.96 1.10
N LYS A 84 -13.21 0.97 0.36
CA LYS A 84 -13.48 -0.36 0.93
C LYS A 84 -12.20 -1.02 1.43
N VAL A 85 -11.12 -0.88 0.66
CA VAL A 85 -9.84 -1.54 0.95
C VAL A 85 -8.66 -0.67 0.53
N ILE A 86 -7.58 -0.73 1.31
CA ILE A 86 -6.26 -0.20 0.98
C ILE A 86 -5.25 -1.35 1.05
N ILE A 87 -4.56 -1.59 -0.06
CA ILE A 87 -3.51 -2.62 -0.14
C ILE A 87 -2.14 -1.95 -0.09
N CYS A 88 -1.38 -2.22 0.97
CA CYS A 88 -0.02 -1.77 1.18
C CYS A 88 0.96 -2.89 0.77
N THR A 89 1.83 -2.66 -0.21
CA THR A 89 2.78 -3.67 -0.68
C THR A 89 4.15 -3.48 -0.04
N GLY A 90 4.56 -4.40 0.84
CA GLY A 90 5.87 -4.37 1.51
C GLY A 90 5.76 -4.77 2.98
N ILE A 91 5.75 -6.07 3.25
CA ILE A 91 5.52 -6.63 4.60
C ILE A 91 6.59 -6.24 5.64
N THR A 92 7.76 -5.79 5.21
CA THR A 92 8.80 -5.27 6.13
C THR A 92 8.44 -3.89 6.71
N GLU A 93 7.41 -3.25 6.18
CA GLU A 93 6.93 -1.92 6.58
C GLU A 93 5.60 -1.98 7.35
N THR A 94 5.15 -3.16 7.78
CA THR A 94 3.83 -3.37 8.42
C THR A 94 3.55 -2.34 9.49
N ASP A 95 4.39 -2.24 10.52
CA ASP A 95 4.13 -1.32 11.63
C ASP A 95 3.97 0.12 11.18
N ARG A 96 4.73 0.56 10.15
CA ARG A 96 4.61 1.91 9.60
C ARG A 96 3.35 2.09 8.77
N PHE A 97 2.97 1.10 7.96
CA PHE A 97 1.73 1.16 7.20
C PHE A 97 0.49 1.18 8.10
N ILE A 98 0.47 0.34 9.14
CA ILE A 98 -0.61 0.32 10.12
C ILE A 98 -0.69 1.68 10.81
N ARG A 99 0.39 2.17 11.44
CA ARG A 99 0.43 3.51 12.07
C ARG A 99 0.07 4.64 11.10
N PHE A 100 0.47 4.55 9.84
CA PHE A 100 0.16 5.56 8.82
C PHE A 100 -1.35 5.68 8.58
N PHE A 101 -2.05 4.55 8.41
CA PHE A 101 -3.47 4.52 8.07
C PHE A 101 -4.42 4.41 9.27
N THR A 102 -3.97 3.97 10.44
CA THR A 102 -4.84 3.76 11.61
C THR A 102 -4.49 4.65 12.80
N ALA A 103 -3.24 5.13 12.89
CA ALA A 103 -2.64 5.72 14.10
C ALA A 103 -2.46 4.73 15.27
N GLU A 104 -2.73 3.45 15.04
CA GLU A 104 -2.58 2.36 16.01
C GLU A 104 -1.39 1.48 15.64
N GLU A 105 -1.04 0.55 16.53
CA GLU A 105 0.03 -0.43 16.33
C GLU A 105 -0.48 -1.86 16.18
N GLU A 106 -1.77 -2.08 16.43
CA GLU A 106 -2.40 -3.38 16.41
C GLU A 106 -2.82 -3.81 15.00
N TYR A 107 -2.57 -5.08 14.70
CA TYR A 107 -3.00 -5.73 13.47
C TYR A 107 -3.16 -7.23 13.69
N GLU A 108 -4.01 -7.84 12.88
CA GLU A 108 -4.19 -9.28 12.80
C GLU A 108 -3.32 -9.85 11.68
N THR A 109 -3.06 -11.16 11.73
CA THR A 109 -2.24 -11.86 10.73
C THR A 109 -3.06 -12.95 10.06
N VAL A 110 -3.06 -12.96 8.73
CA VAL A 110 -3.59 -14.05 7.92
C VAL A 110 -2.41 -14.88 7.43
N MET A 111 -2.48 -16.18 7.71
CA MET A 111 -1.50 -17.18 7.28
C MET A 111 -2.14 -18.03 6.18
N THR A 112 -1.55 -18.04 4.99
CA THR A 112 -1.93 -18.92 3.90
C THR A 112 -0.85 -19.98 3.71
N GLU A 113 -1.12 -21.00 2.90
CA GLU A 113 -0.09 -22.00 2.56
C GLU A 113 1.11 -21.38 1.82
N GLN A 114 0.92 -20.23 1.16
CA GLN A 114 1.89 -19.66 0.21
C GLN A 114 2.56 -18.38 0.72
N PHE A 115 1.92 -17.64 1.62
CA PHE A 115 2.43 -16.40 2.18
C PHE A 115 1.66 -16.01 3.44
N LYS A 116 2.07 -14.92 4.07
CA LYS A 116 1.32 -14.28 5.15
C LYS A 116 1.13 -12.81 4.84
N PHE A 117 0.09 -12.21 5.41
CA PHE A 117 -0.11 -10.77 5.37
C PHE A 117 -0.79 -10.30 6.66
N HIS A 118 -0.79 -8.99 6.87
CA HIS A 118 -1.36 -8.37 8.07
C HIS A 118 -2.54 -7.49 7.69
N TYR A 119 -3.49 -7.33 8.59
CA TYR A 119 -4.58 -6.41 8.36
C TYR A 119 -5.03 -5.70 9.64
N ALA A 120 -5.63 -4.53 9.44
CA ALA A 120 -6.34 -3.79 10.47
C ALA A 120 -7.56 -3.13 9.85
N LYS A 121 -8.52 -2.73 10.68
CA LYS A 121 -9.65 -1.89 10.26
C LYS A 121 -9.43 -0.47 10.75
N PHE A 122 -9.77 0.50 9.90
CA PHE A 122 -9.84 1.90 10.29
C PHE A 122 -11.12 2.49 9.73
N GLU A 123 -12.05 2.85 10.61
CA GLU A 123 -13.43 3.17 10.24
C GLU A 123 -14.04 1.99 9.45
N ASN A 124 -14.66 2.25 8.30
CA ASN A 124 -15.22 1.24 7.40
C ASN A 124 -14.21 0.73 6.34
N THR A 125 -12.92 1.02 6.50
CA THR A 125 -11.88 0.67 5.53
C THR A 125 -11.01 -0.48 6.04
N LEU A 126 -10.87 -1.52 5.23
CA LEU A 126 -9.90 -2.59 5.46
C LEU A 126 -8.51 -2.16 4.99
N ILE A 127 -7.51 -2.23 5.86
CA ILE A 127 -6.11 -1.98 5.54
C ILE A 127 -5.37 -3.32 5.52
N CYS A 128 -4.81 -3.73 4.37
CA CYS A 128 -3.99 -4.94 4.27
C CYS A 128 -2.54 -4.59 3.94
N VAL A 129 -1.59 -5.14 4.70
CA VAL A 129 -0.16 -5.08 4.40
C VAL A 129 0.30 -6.44 3.88
N VAL A 130 0.58 -6.50 2.59
CA VAL A 130 0.87 -7.73 1.84
C VAL A 130 2.33 -7.78 1.39
N PRO A 131 2.86 -8.97 1.04
CA PRO A 131 4.12 -9.07 0.32
C PRO A 131 4.11 -8.24 -0.97
N PHE A 132 5.28 -7.80 -1.42
CA PHE A 132 5.38 -7.02 -2.65
C PHE A 132 4.86 -7.81 -3.86
N PHE A 133 4.30 -7.13 -4.86
CA PHE A 133 3.87 -7.79 -6.09
C PHE A 133 5.10 -8.06 -6.97
N GLY A 134 5.39 -9.34 -7.24
CA GLY A 134 6.62 -9.80 -7.88
C GLY A 134 7.76 -10.12 -6.90
N GLY A 135 8.96 -10.36 -7.43
CA GLY A 135 10.14 -10.77 -6.66
C GLY A 135 10.09 -12.24 -6.19
N ALA A 136 11.19 -12.77 -5.65
CA ALA A 136 11.27 -14.18 -5.24
C ALA A 136 10.32 -14.51 -4.06
N ASN A 137 10.20 -13.59 -3.10
CA ASN A 137 9.45 -13.79 -1.85
C ASN A 137 8.09 -13.06 -1.83
N GLY A 138 7.64 -12.52 -2.97
CA GLY A 138 6.40 -11.75 -3.04
C GLY A 138 5.20 -12.53 -3.60
N ILE A 139 4.17 -11.78 -3.97
CA ILE A 139 3.03 -12.26 -4.75
C ILE A 139 3.47 -12.33 -6.22
N ASN A 140 4.08 -13.45 -6.59
CA ASN A 140 4.79 -13.63 -7.86
C ASN A 140 4.15 -14.67 -8.79
N SER A 141 2.94 -15.12 -8.48
CA SER A 141 2.15 -16.04 -9.31
C SER A 141 0.68 -15.62 -9.29
N TYR A 142 -0.06 -16.04 -10.33
CA TYR A 142 -1.51 -15.85 -10.38
C TYR A 142 -2.22 -16.53 -9.21
N ALA A 143 -1.84 -17.77 -8.88
CA ALA A 143 -2.41 -18.50 -7.75
C ALA A 143 -2.28 -17.72 -6.43
N LYS A 144 -1.13 -17.10 -6.15
CA LYS A 144 -0.95 -16.24 -4.97
C LYS A 144 -1.84 -15.00 -5.02
N MET A 145 -2.02 -14.40 -6.20
CA MET A 145 -2.89 -13.24 -6.37
C MET A 145 -4.36 -13.60 -6.17
N GLU A 146 -4.83 -14.72 -6.71
CA GLU A 146 -6.19 -15.22 -6.53
C GLU A 146 -6.48 -15.55 -5.06
N ASN A 147 -5.53 -16.23 -4.39
CA ASN A 147 -5.62 -16.50 -2.96
C ASN A 147 -5.70 -15.18 -2.16
N LEU A 148 -4.83 -14.20 -2.45
CA LEU A 148 -4.90 -12.89 -1.79
C LEU A 148 -6.26 -12.20 -1.99
N VAL A 149 -6.80 -12.23 -3.21
CA VAL A 149 -8.11 -11.62 -3.51
C VAL A 149 -9.24 -12.34 -2.77
N ALA A 150 -9.19 -13.66 -2.66
CA ALA A 150 -10.18 -14.43 -1.91
C ALA A 150 -10.18 -14.05 -0.42
N GLU A 151 -9.01 -14.07 0.22
CA GLU A 151 -8.85 -13.69 1.63
C GLU A 151 -9.32 -12.26 1.90
N VAL A 152 -8.93 -11.30 1.05
CA VAL A 152 -9.36 -9.90 1.19
C VAL A 152 -10.88 -9.76 1.04
N LYS A 153 -11.49 -10.49 0.12
CA LYS A 153 -12.96 -10.48 -0.05
C LYS A 153 -13.68 -11.05 1.15
N ASP A 154 -13.13 -12.06 1.80
CA ASP A 154 -13.71 -12.65 3.00
C ASP A 154 -13.60 -11.69 4.18
N LEU A 155 -12.46 -11.03 4.37
CA LEU A 155 -12.27 -9.98 5.38
C LEU A 155 -13.20 -8.78 5.21
N LEU A 156 -13.62 -8.47 3.98
CA LEU A 156 -14.57 -7.39 3.69
C LEU A 156 -16.03 -7.73 4.04
N LYS A 157 -16.35 -9.01 4.29
CA LYS A 157 -17.70 -9.44 4.71
C LYS A 157 -17.89 -9.37 6.22
N THR A 158 -16.79 -9.37 6.97
CA THR A 158 -16.73 -9.30 8.44
C THR A 158 -16.77 -7.87 8.92
#